data_AF-A0A1W0X9X0-F1
#
_entry.id   AF-A0A1W0X9X0-F1
#
_cell.length_a   1.000
_cell.length_b   1.000
_cell.length_c   1.000
_cell.angle_alpha   90.00
_cell.angle_beta   90.00
_cell.angle_gamma   90.00
#
_symmetry.space_group_name_H-M   'P 1'
#
loop_
_entity.id
_entity.type
_entity.pdbx_description
1 polymer ?
#
loop_
_entity_poly.entity_id
_entity_poly.type
_entity_poly.pdbx_seq_one_letter_code
_entity_poly.pdbx_strand_id
1 'polypeptide(L)'
;MVPFLLNPGLTISFSVEIVTVGNMYPNAPGAIPFVGPAFETAVADLRQKYGAIFEVKHTYLVDRKYANAVELAFGIEVMTASWYYDRERTPANLTVLIFGGSNEAYPLNRLAESWKTLMITSVVNGPRDRRFASTWISGSCVSVVTYERLFQLLLTKYGWRSVYIVLDVSSNLFYTAMSGSLVYIAVEIFQHPQFGSFSWRYEDKDDDLVKEAYRSVLLLGPDESMYDIPSVKLIQEWKDRTRTLYNFTYTDNNPYVVASYTSVMMFGALLNETLAGSMSTGVQNGITLASKFLNRTFDLSYTTIFIDGSGERRTDLVVRDLDISTGIFEPKLLLSKNKNAFQRLGDIDWSSRLNIPPPNEPECGYRDNRVGKSCSQGGTTNLIAGVMVILLATVVCVAAWVR
;
A
#
# COMPACT_ATOMS: atom_id res chain seq x y z
N MET A 1 -15.28 -25.53 47.25
CA MET A 1 -14.55 -24.71 46.25
C MET A 1 -15.29 -23.37 46.20
N VAL A 2 -14.74 -22.35 46.84
CA VAL A 2 -15.44 -21.10 47.17
C VAL A 2 -15.30 -20.13 45.99
N PRO A 3 -16.39 -19.47 45.53
CA PRO A 3 -16.30 -18.44 44.51
C PRO A 3 -15.67 -17.18 45.13
N PHE A 4 -14.60 -16.69 44.51
CA PHE A 4 -14.01 -15.40 44.85
C PHE A 4 -15.02 -14.29 44.52
N LEU A 5 -15.63 -13.73 45.57
CA LEU A 5 -16.40 -12.49 45.50
C LEU A 5 -15.42 -11.34 45.29
N LEU A 6 -15.55 -10.66 44.14
CA LEU A 6 -14.90 -9.39 43.87
C LEU A 6 -15.43 -8.35 44.87
N ASN A 7 -14.50 -7.68 45.55
CA ASN A 7 -14.76 -6.60 46.48
C ASN A 7 -15.32 -5.38 45.68
N PRO A 8 -16.50 -4.81 45.99
CA PRO A 8 -17.11 -3.74 45.22
C PRO A 8 -16.62 -2.35 45.67
N GLY A 9 -15.30 -2.16 45.69
CA GLY A 9 -14.69 -0.91 46.17
C GLY A 9 -13.34 -0.64 45.50
N LEU A 10 -13.34 0.33 44.58
CA LEU A 10 -12.21 0.83 43.77
C LEU A 10 -11.61 -0.15 42.74
N THR A 11 -12.29 -0.33 41.60
CA THR A 11 -11.57 -0.56 40.34
C THR A 11 -10.98 0.77 39.89
N ILE A 12 -9.68 0.99 40.12
CA ILE A 12 -8.95 2.04 39.41
C ILE A 12 -8.94 1.62 37.94
N SER A 13 -9.84 2.21 37.14
CA SER A 13 -9.89 2.01 35.70
C SER A 13 -8.61 2.57 35.07
N PHE A 14 -7.88 1.75 34.32
CA PHE A 14 -6.74 2.23 33.55
C PHE A 14 -7.26 3.10 32.41
N SER A 15 -6.92 4.38 32.39
CA SER A 15 -7.40 5.33 31.37
C SER A 15 -6.41 5.47 30.22
N VAL A 16 -6.94 5.52 29.00
CA VAL A 16 -6.19 5.67 27.75
C VAL A 16 -6.74 6.87 27.00
N GLU A 17 -5.88 7.78 26.57
CA GLU A 17 -6.22 8.84 25.63
C GLU A 17 -5.58 8.55 24.27
N ILE A 18 -6.44 8.21 23.29
CA ILE A 18 -6.04 8.13 21.88
C ILE A 18 -6.17 9.54 21.31
N VAL A 19 -5.09 10.03 20.72
CA VAL A 19 -5.02 11.38 20.15
C VAL A 19 -4.86 11.26 18.65
N THR A 20 -5.82 11.78 17.90
CA THR A 20 -5.82 11.78 16.45
C THR A 20 -5.53 13.18 15.94
N VAL A 21 -4.38 13.29 15.30
CA VAL A 21 -3.89 14.51 14.67
C VAL A 21 -4.21 14.47 13.18
N GLY A 22 -4.61 15.58 12.57
CA GLY A 22 -4.74 15.58 11.11
C GLY A 22 -5.30 16.87 10.53
N ASN A 23 -5.29 16.96 9.20
CA ASN A 23 -5.87 18.08 8.49
C ASN A 23 -7.38 17.86 8.24
N MET A 24 -8.14 18.95 8.28
CA MET A 24 -9.61 18.92 8.14
C MET A 24 -10.09 18.99 6.69
N TYR A 25 -9.17 19.02 5.72
CA TYR A 25 -9.48 19.21 4.32
C TYR A 25 -9.28 17.90 3.54
N PRO A 26 -10.23 17.50 2.68
CA PRO A 26 -10.20 16.22 1.97
C PRO A 26 -9.24 16.27 0.77
N ASN A 27 -7.95 16.54 1.03
CA ASN A 27 -6.92 16.70 0.00
C ASN A 27 -5.72 15.75 0.18
N ALA A 28 -5.79 14.83 1.13
CA ALA A 28 -4.80 13.78 1.33
C ALA A 28 -5.47 12.51 1.87
N PRO A 29 -4.97 11.30 1.56
CA PRO A 29 -5.59 10.05 2.02
C PRO A 29 -5.66 9.91 3.55
N GLY A 30 -4.72 10.50 4.28
CA GLY A 30 -4.68 10.51 5.75
C GLY A 30 -5.52 11.61 6.39
N ALA A 31 -6.26 12.41 5.61
CA ALA A 31 -7.02 13.54 6.13
C ALA A 31 -8.23 13.11 6.95
N ILE A 32 -8.56 13.91 7.96
CA ILE A 32 -9.64 13.62 8.92
C ILE A 32 -10.99 13.32 8.24
N PRO A 33 -11.41 14.02 7.16
CA PRO A 33 -12.64 13.67 6.47
C PRO A 33 -12.69 12.22 5.94
N PHE A 34 -11.54 11.63 5.57
CA PHE A 34 -11.48 10.24 5.11
C PHE A 34 -11.35 9.25 6.25
N VAL A 35 -10.41 9.47 7.17
CA VAL A 35 -10.03 8.46 8.18
C VAL A 35 -10.68 8.66 9.56
N GLY A 36 -11.19 9.85 9.85
CA GLY A 36 -11.82 10.20 11.13
C GLY A 36 -12.98 9.28 11.51
N PRO A 37 -13.96 9.05 10.62
CA PRO A 37 -15.05 8.11 10.88
C PRO A 37 -14.58 6.68 11.23
N ALA A 38 -13.49 6.22 10.60
CA ALA A 38 -12.90 4.92 10.88
C ALA A 38 -12.22 4.87 12.26
N PHE A 39 -11.55 5.96 12.68
CA PHE A 39 -11.02 6.07 14.04
C PHE A 39 -12.12 6.10 15.09
N GLU A 40 -13.18 6.87 14.88
CA GLU A 40 -14.30 7.01 15.83
C GLU A 40 -15.03 5.68 16.05
N THR A 41 -15.33 4.98 14.96
CA THR A 41 -15.98 3.66 15.03
C THR A 41 -15.06 2.63 15.69
N ALA A 42 -13.76 2.61 15.36
CA ALA A 42 -12.82 1.72 16.04
C ALA A 42 -12.69 2.01 17.53
N VAL A 43 -12.70 3.29 17.94
CA VAL A 43 -12.70 3.67 19.36
C VAL A 43 -13.99 3.22 20.05
N ALA A 44 -15.14 3.35 19.39
CA ALA A 44 -16.41 2.84 19.93
C ALA A 44 -16.36 1.32 20.13
N ASP A 45 -15.81 0.59 19.15
CA ASP A 45 -15.63 -0.86 19.24
C ASP A 45 -14.62 -1.26 20.33
N LEU A 46 -13.55 -0.48 20.51
CA LEU A 46 -12.62 -0.67 21.63
C LEU A 46 -13.32 -0.51 22.98
N ARG A 47 -14.16 0.52 23.14
CA ARG A 47 -14.93 0.74 24.37
C ARG A 47 -15.90 -0.42 24.63
N GLN A 48 -16.57 -0.91 23.60
CA GLN A 48 -17.47 -2.07 23.72
C GLN A 48 -16.68 -3.34 24.09
N LYS A 49 -15.54 -3.57 23.45
CA LYS A 49 -14.77 -4.82 23.59
C LYS A 49 -13.91 -4.88 24.86
N TYR A 50 -13.31 -3.75 25.25
CA TYR A 50 -12.32 -3.70 26.34
C TYR A 50 -12.69 -2.73 27.47
N GLY A 51 -13.91 -2.17 27.49
CA GLY A 51 -14.35 -1.21 28.51
C GLY A 51 -14.39 -1.74 29.95
N ALA A 52 -14.37 -3.07 30.13
CA ALA A 52 -14.20 -3.70 31.44
C ALA A 52 -12.74 -3.71 31.94
N ILE A 53 -11.78 -3.37 31.08
CA ILE A 53 -10.33 -3.50 31.31
C ILE A 53 -9.68 -2.12 31.37
N PHE A 54 -10.01 -1.25 30.41
CA PHE A 54 -9.50 0.13 30.36
C PHE A 54 -10.53 1.08 29.75
N GLU A 55 -10.53 2.32 30.21
CA GLU A 55 -11.35 3.40 29.68
C GLU A 55 -10.62 4.09 28.53
N VAL A 56 -11.35 4.39 27.44
CA VAL A 56 -10.76 5.06 26.26
C VAL A 56 -11.43 6.41 26.03
N LYS A 57 -10.62 7.47 26.11
CA LYS A 57 -10.93 8.81 25.59
C LYS A 57 -10.30 8.98 24.21
N HIS A 58 -11.00 9.67 23.31
CA HIS A 58 -10.49 10.01 21.98
C HIS A 58 -10.53 11.52 21.79
N THR A 59 -9.40 12.09 21.41
CA THR A 59 -9.18 13.53 21.29
C THR A 59 -8.66 13.85 19.90
N TYR A 60 -9.30 14.80 19.21
CA TYR A 60 -8.80 15.32 17.94
C TYR A 60 -7.94 16.56 18.16
N LEU A 61 -6.78 16.59 17.52
CA LEU A 61 -5.95 17.79 17.41
C LEU A 61 -5.93 18.23 15.95
N VAL A 62 -6.78 19.21 15.67
CA VAL A 62 -7.02 19.74 14.33
C VAL A 62 -7.12 21.25 14.40
N ASP A 63 -6.62 21.95 13.39
CA ASP A 63 -6.74 23.40 13.27
C ASP A 63 -7.02 23.74 11.80
N ARG A 64 -8.13 24.45 11.56
CA ARG A 64 -8.59 24.81 10.21
C ARG A 64 -7.66 25.81 9.53
N LYS A 65 -6.75 26.46 10.24
CA LYS A 65 -5.78 27.37 9.60
C LYS A 65 -4.77 26.63 8.71
N TYR A 66 -4.58 25.33 8.90
CA TYR A 66 -3.70 24.51 8.06
C TYR A 66 -4.52 23.85 6.96
N ALA A 67 -4.38 24.35 5.73
CA ALA A 67 -5.22 23.93 4.60
C ALA A 67 -4.86 22.52 4.08
N ASN A 68 -3.65 22.05 4.32
CA ASN A 68 -3.14 20.78 3.79
C ASN A 68 -2.07 20.20 4.72
N ALA A 69 -1.62 18.98 4.43
CA ALA A 69 -0.62 18.28 5.23
C ALA A 69 0.75 19.00 5.28
N VAL A 70 1.12 19.72 4.22
CA VAL A 70 2.39 20.48 4.18
C VAL A 70 2.34 21.63 5.18
N GLU A 71 1.27 22.41 5.15
CA GLU A 71 1.04 23.51 6.10
C GLU A 71 0.93 22.98 7.54
N LEU A 72 0.21 21.87 7.74
CA LEU A 72 0.10 21.24 9.05
C LEU A 72 1.47 20.83 9.58
N ALA A 73 2.36 20.29 8.74
CA ALA A 73 3.70 19.90 9.14
C ALA A 73 4.54 21.05 9.71
N PHE A 74 4.35 22.28 9.23
CA PHE A 74 5.02 23.46 9.80
C PHE A 74 4.48 23.87 11.17
N GLY A 75 3.22 23.57 11.45
CA GLY A 75 2.53 23.97 12.67
C GLY A 75 2.38 22.89 13.74
N ILE A 76 2.61 21.63 13.37
CA ILE A 76 2.20 20.48 14.17
C ILE A 76 2.90 20.41 15.51
N GLU A 77 4.17 20.83 15.56
CA GLU A 77 4.95 20.77 16.79
C GLU A 77 4.40 21.74 17.82
N VAL A 78 4.08 22.97 17.42
CA VAL A 78 3.48 23.97 18.31
C VAL A 78 2.09 23.53 18.73
N MET A 79 1.23 23.12 17.78
CA MET A 79 -0.14 22.69 18.09
C MET A 79 -0.16 21.53 19.08
N THR A 80 0.66 20.51 18.84
CA THR A 80 0.69 19.32 19.69
C THR A 80 1.38 19.58 21.02
N ALA A 81 2.47 20.37 21.05
CA ALA A 81 3.14 20.72 22.30
C ALA A 81 2.27 21.61 23.19
N SER A 82 1.55 22.58 22.62
CA SER A 82 0.59 23.42 23.36
C SER A 82 -0.48 22.58 24.04
N TRP A 83 -1.03 21.58 23.34
CA TRP A 83 -1.97 20.63 23.94
C TRP A 83 -1.31 19.71 24.99
N TYR A 84 -0.10 19.20 24.71
CA TYR A 84 0.58 18.25 25.58
C TYR A 84 0.97 18.86 26.94
N TYR A 85 1.42 20.12 26.92
CA TYR A 85 1.86 20.87 28.10
C TYR A 85 0.78 21.78 28.69
N ASP A 86 -0.47 21.66 28.25
CA ASP A 86 -1.58 22.41 28.83
C ASP A 86 -1.73 22.07 30.32
N ARG A 87 -1.71 23.10 31.18
CA ARG A 87 -1.79 22.96 32.64
C ARG A 87 -3.18 22.57 33.12
N GLU A 88 -4.21 22.82 32.31
CA GLU A 88 -5.59 22.43 32.62
C GLU A 88 -5.86 20.96 32.25
N ARG A 89 -4.96 20.33 31.49
CA ARG A 89 -5.10 18.94 31.09
C ARG A 89 -4.82 18.00 32.26
N THR A 90 -5.72 17.03 32.44
CA THR A 90 -5.48 15.84 33.28
C THR A 90 -5.08 14.68 32.36
N PRO A 91 -3.81 14.27 32.32
CA PRO A 91 -3.37 13.18 31.45
C PRO A 91 -4.00 11.85 31.85
N ALA A 92 -4.38 11.05 30.85
CA ALA A 92 -4.74 9.65 31.07
C ALA A 92 -3.53 8.83 31.55
N ASN A 93 -3.76 7.62 32.08
CA ASN A 93 -2.68 6.73 32.48
C ASN A 93 -1.77 6.37 31.30
N LEU A 94 -2.31 6.32 30.08
CA LEU A 94 -1.57 6.17 28.83
C LEU A 94 -2.09 7.17 27.79
N THR A 95 -1.19 7.94 27.19
CA THR A 95 -1.49 8.76 26.00
C THR A 95 -0.82 8.13 24.78
N VAL A 96 -1.55 7.98 23.68
CA VAL A 96 -1.01 7.47 22.40
C VAL A 96 -1.44 8.35 21.25
N LEU A 97 -0.56 8.51 20.27
CA LEU A 97 -0.89 9.22 19.03
C LEU A 97 -1.29 8.16 17.99
N ILE A 98 -2.54 8.18 17.51
CA ILE A 98 -3.00 7.28 16.43
C ILE A 98 -3.73 8.12 15.39
N PHE A 99 -3.18 8.18 14.18
CA PHE A 99 -3.69 9.07 13.13
C PHE A 99 -3.35 8.58 11.72
N GLY A 100 -3.94 9.22 10.70
CA GLY A 100 -3.71 8.90 9.30
C GLY A 100 -2.23 9.03 8.94
N GLY A 101 -1.72 10.24 9.13
CA GLY A 101 -0.35 10.60 8.81
C GLY A 101 -0.22 11.06 7.36
N SER A 102 0.51 12.15 7.19
CA SER A 102 1.07 12.65 5.95
C SER A 102 2.42 13.30 6.27
N ASN A 103 2.70 14.50 5.78
CA ASN A 103 3.96 15.19 6.02
C ASN A 103 4.17 15.56 7.50
N GLU A 104 3.09 15.77 8.25
CA GLU A 104 3.14 16.14 9.67
C GLU A 104 3.66 15.02 10.58
N ALA A 105 3.65 13.76 10.12
CA ALA A 105 4.11 12.63 10.91
C ALA A 105 5.61 12.72 11.26
N TYR A 106 6.43 13.27 10.37
CA TYR A 106 7.88 13.37 10.56
C TYR A 106 8.29 14.36 11.66
N PRO A 107 7.85 15.64 11.64
CA PRO A 107 8.11 16.55 12.76
C PRO A 107 7.43 16.07 14.05
N LEU A 108 6.22 15.51 13.98
CA LEU A 108 5.54 14.98 15.18
C LEU A 108 6.29 13.80 15.81
N ASN A 109 6.94 12.94 15.02
CA ASN A 109 7.78 11.86 15.51
C ASN A 109 8.90 12.38 16.44
N ARG A 110 9.49 13.55 16.18
CA ARG A 110 10.54 14.12 17.04
C ARG A 110 10.03 14.39 18.46
N LEU A 111 8.79 14.86 18.56
CA LEU A 111 8.11 15.07 19.84
C LEU A 111 7.74 13.73 20.48
N ALA A 112 7.16 12.81 19.71
CA ALA A 112 6.78 11.49 20.20
C ALA A 112 7.97 10.71 20.78
N GLU A 113 9.13 10.75 20.13
CA GLU A 113 10.39 10.19 20.63
C GLU A 113 10.82 10.85 21.96
N SER A 114 10.79 12.18 22.01
CA SER A 114 11.18 12.96 23.20
C SER A 114 10.26 12.68 24.39
N TRP A 115 8.97 12.52 24.14
CA TRP A 115 7.97 12.19 25.15
C TRP A 115 7.90 10.71 25.49
N LYS A 116 8.58 9.86 24.71
CA LYS A 116 8.40 8.39 24.74
C LYS A 116 6.93 8.01 24.58
N THR A 117 6.22 8.69 23.68
CA THR A 117 4.80 8.45 23.38
C THR A 117 4.71 7.50 22.20
N LEU A 118 3.93 6.42 22.34
CA LEU A 118 3.65 5.50 21.22
C LEU A 118 2.94 6.28 20.12
N MET A 119 3.47 6.17 18.89
CA MET A 119 2.89 6.78 17.71
C MET A 119 2.53 5.71 16.69
N ILE A 120 1.29 5.72 16.21
CA ILE A 120 0.80 4.81 15.17
C ILE A 120 0.23 5.62 14.01
N THR A 121 0.75 5.39 12.81
CA THR A 121 0.20 5.97 11.58
C THR A 121 -0.49 4.90 10.75
N SER A 122 -1.59 5.24 10.06
CA SER A 122 -2.34 4.28 9.23
C SER A 122 -2.18 4.49 7.71
N VAL A 123 -1.48 5.54 7.28
CA VAL A 123 -1.23 5.86 5.87
C VAL A 123 0.26 5.97 5.57
N VAL A 124 1.00 6.69 6.39
CA VAL A 124 2.44 6.93 6.19
C VAL A 124 3.29 5.87 6.88
N ASN A 125 4.42 5.50 6.27
CA ASN A 125 5.49 4.73 6.89
C ASN A 125 6.55 5.66 7.46
N GLY A 126 7.14 5.28 8.60
CA GLY A 126 8.22 6.03 9.23
C GLY A 126 9.61 5.59 8.78
N PRO A 127 10.68 6.21 9.30
CA PRO A 127 12.04 5.73 9.12
C PRO A 127 12.18 4.26 9.55
N ARG A 128 12.75 3.44 8.68
CA ARG A 128 12.96 2.01 8.97
C ARG A 128 14.05 1.74 10.00
N ASP A 129 15.00 2.67 10.13
CA ASP A 129 15.98 2.65 11.21
C ASP A 129 15.32 3.10 12.51
N ARG A 130 15.10 2.13 13.39
CA ARG A 130 14.45 2.29 14.69
C ARG A 130 15.13 3.33 15.59
N ARG A 131 16.40 3.70 15.34
CA ARG A 131 17.08 4.76 16.10
C ARG A 131 16.42 6.13 15.91
N PHE A 132 15.70 6.32 14.81
CA PHE A 132 14.98 7.57 14.49
C PHE A 132 13.46 7.43 14.62
N ALA A 133 12.95 6.26 15.01
CA ALA A 133 11.53 5.91 15.02
C ALA A 133 11.23 4.81 16.05
N SER A 134 11.83 4.91 17.23
CA SER A 134 11.78 3.92 18.31
C SER A 134 10.39 3.80 18.94
N THR A 135 9.53 4.82 18.86
CA THR A 135 8.13 4.80 19.31
C THR A 135 7.11 4.69 18.17
N TRP A 136 7.53 4.71 16.92
CA TRP A 136 6.64 4.75 15.76
C TRP A 136 6.35 3.35 15.23
N ILE A 137 5.07 3.01 15.07
CA ILE A 137 4.58 1.85 14.31
C ILE A 137 3.73 2.35 13.13
N SER A 138 3.91 1.78 11.94
CA SER A 138 3.03 2.05 10.81
C SER A 138 2.08 0.87 10.58
N GLY A 139 0.79 1.14 10.69
CA GLY A 139 -0.31 0.27 10.27
C GLY A 139 -0.69 0.45 8.80
N SER A 140 0.07 1.23 8.02
CA SER A 140 -0.20 1.46 6.59
C SER A 140 -0.28 0.16 5.81
N CYS A 141 -1.31 0.02 4.99
CA CYS A 141 -1.47 -1.15 4.13
C CYS A 141 -0.55 -1.12 2.90
N VAL A 142 0.17 -0.02 2.67
CA VAL A 142 1.09 0.16 1.55
C VAL A 142 2.50 0.42 2.08
N SER A 143 3.48 -0.37 1.65
CA SER A 143 4.90 -0.20 2.01
C SER A 143 5.76 -0.36 0.77
N VAL A 144 6.54 0.68 0.44
CA VAL A 144 7.46 0.70 -0.72
C VAL A 144 8.42 -0.49 -0.67
N VAL A 145 8.97 -0.80 0.51
CA VAL A 145 9.91 -1.91 0.68
C VAL A 145 9.27 -3.27 0.42
N THR A 146 7.97 -3.40 0.72
CA THR A 146 7.24 -4.65 0.42
C THR A 146 7.11 -4.85 -1.10
N TYR A 147 6.83 -3.77 -1.84
CA TYR A 147 6.81 -3.79 -3.31
C TYR A 147 8.21 -3.97 -3.91
N GLU A 148 9.23 -3.27 -3.43
CA GLU A 148 10.63 -3.44 -3.86
C GLU A 148 11.06 -4.91 -3.78
N ARG A 149 10.71 -5.55 -2.66
CA ARG A 149 11.00 -6.95 -2.41
C ARG A 149 10.25 -7.89 -3.33
N LEU A 150 9.00 -7.58 -3.68
CA LEU A 150 8.23 -8.30 -4.69
C LEU A 150 8.98 -8.29 -6.03
N PHE A 151 9.45 -7.12 -6.47
CA PHE A 151 10.21 -6.97 -7.72
C PHE A 151 11.50 -7.78 -7.69
N GLN A 152 12.31 -7.62 -6.64
CA GLN A 152 13.59 -8.34 -6.50
C GLN A 152 13.41 -9.85 -6.57
N LEU A 153 12.40 -10.39 -5.90
CA LEU A 153 12.09 -11.82 -5.93
C LEU A 153 11.62 -12.27 -7.31
N LEU A 154 10.84 -11.45 -8.01
CA LEU A 154 10.31 -11.77 -9.33
C LEU A 154 11.42 -11.81 -10.39
N LEU A 155 12.27 -10.79 -10.39
CA LEU A 155 13.45 -10.72 -11.25
C LEU A 155 14.38 -11.92 -11.01
N THR A 156 14.66 -12.22 -9.74
CA THR A 156 15.49 -13.36 -9.35
C THR A 156 14.88 -14.69 -9.81
N LYS A 157 13.56 -14.87 -9.62
CA LYS A 157 12.84 -16.10 -9.98
C LYS A 157 12.96 -16.43 -11.48
N TYR A 158 12.94 -15.43 -12.35
CA TYR A 158 12.99 -15.62 -13.81
C TYR A 158 14.36 -15.29 -14.43
N GLY A 159 15.37 -14.99 -13.62
CA GLY A 159 16.71 -14.69 -14.11
C GLY A 159 16.81 -13.37 -14.88
N TRP A 160 15.88 -12.44 -14.65
CA TRP A 160 15.90 -11.11 -15.24
C TRP A 160 16.86 -10.20 -14.46
N ARG A 161 17.72 -9.50 -15.20
CA ARG A 161 18.80 -8.62 -14.71
C ARG A 161 18.76 -7.23 -15.35
N SER A 162 18.05 -7.10 -16.46
CA SER A 162 17.94 -5.90 -17.27
C SER A 162 16.48 -5.50 -17.30
N VAL A 163 16.22 -4.22 -17.03
CA VAL A 163 14.88 -3.75 -16.77
C VAL A 163 14.71 -2.35 -17.35
N TYR A 164 13.61 -2.11 -18.06
CA TYR A 164 13.30 -0.85 -18.75
C TYR A 164 12.11 -0.16 -18.06
N ILE A 165 12.09 1.17 -17.93
CA ILE A 165 10.96 1.92 -17.35
C ILE A 165 10.20 2.62 -18.48
N VAL A 166 8.88 2.54 -18.46
CA VAL A 166 8.02 3.55 -19.08
C VAL A 166 7.26 4.26 -17.96
N LEU A 167 7.57 5.52 -17.74
CA LEU A 167 6.85 6.40 -16.81
C LEU A 167 6.32 7.59 -17.59
N ASP A 168 5.04 7.88 -17.40
CA ASP A 168 4.48 9.15 -17.85
C ASP A 168 4.96 10.27 -16.91
N VAL A 169 5.26 11.45 -17.45
CA VAL A 169 5.68 12.62 -16.65
C VAL A 169 4.63 13.07 -15.62
N SER A 170 3.36 12.69 -15.83
CA SER A 170 2.23 12.96 -14.93
C SER A 170 1.97 11.85 -13.90
N SER A 171 2.82 10.79 -13.86
CA SER A 171 2.65 9.66 -12.95
C SER A 171 2.65 10.08 -11.48
N ASN A 172 1.86 9.39 -10.66
CA ASN A 172 1.83 9.58 -9.21
C ASN A 172 3.25 9.40 -8.61
N LEU A 173 3.62 10.26 -7.65
CA LEU A 173 4.93 10.26 -6.99
C LEU A 173 5.33 8.92 -6.40
N PHE A 174 4.38 8.06 -6.01
CA PHE A 174 4.69 6.71 -5.55
C PHE A 174 5.36 5.86 -6.64
N TYR A 175 4.90 5.95 -7.90
CA TYR A 175 5.54 5.26 -9.03
C TYR A 175 6.94 5.82 -9.32
N THR A 176 7.15 7.12 -9.10
CA THR A 176 8.47 7.75 -9.15
C THR A 176 9.36 7.29 -7.98
N ALA A 177 8.81 7.14 -6.77
CA ALA A 177 9.55 6.66 -5.60
C ALA A 177 9.91 5.18 -5.70
N MET A 178 9.08 4.39 -6.39
CA MET A 178 9.38 3.02 -6.79
C MET A 178 10.20 2.93 -8.08
N SER A 179 10.69 4.05 -8.64
CA SER A 179 11.36 4.04 -9.95
C SER A 179 12.66 3.22 -9.89
N GLY A 180 12.48 1.98 -10.32
CA GLY A 180 13.45 0.91 -10.44
C GLY A 180 12.90 -0.14 -11.42
N SER A 181 12.44 0.35 -12.59
CA SER A 181 12.21 -0.35 -13.87
C SER A 181 11.23 -1.50 -13.96
N LEU A 182 10.40 -1.54 -15.02
CA LEU A 182 9.85 -2.73 -15.70
C LEU A 182 9.00 -2.37 -16.97
N VAL A 183 9.25 -3.10 -18.06
CA VAL A 183 8.37 -3.18 -19.25
C VAL A 183 7.65 -4.51 -19.13
N TYR A 184 6.33 -4.53 -19.40
CA TYR A 184 5.44 -5.70 -19.22
C TYR A 184 5.11 -6.09 -17.78
N ILE A 185 5.59 -5.35 -16.78
CA ILE A 185 5.08 -5.44 -15.41
C ILE A 185 4.42 -4.11 -15.05
N ALA A 186 3.12 -4.20 -14.76
CA ALA A 186 2.31 -3.11 -14.25
C ALA A 186 2.19 -3.22 -12.73
N VAL A 187 2.01 -2.09 -12.05
CA VAL A 187 1.94 -2.04 -10.59
C VAL A 187 0.67 -1.33 -10.19
N GLU A 188 -0.21 -2.05 -9.54
CA GLU A 188 -1.42 -1.53 -8.92
C GLU A 188 -1.20 -1.46 -7.41
N ILE A 189 -1.10 -0.25 -6.86
CA ILE A 189 -0.94 -0.07 -5.41
C ILE A 189 -2.16 -0.62 -4.66
N PHE A 190 -3.33 -0.29 -5.20
CA PHE A 190 -4.65 -0.85 -4.94
C PHE A 190 -5.64 -0.18 -5.91
N GLN A 191 -6.83 -0.75 -6.07
CA GLN A 191 -7.85 -0.19 -6.96
C GLN A 191 -8.39 1.14 -6.41
N HIS A 192 -8.05 2.23 -7.10
CA HIS A 192 -8.53 3.57 -6.79
C HIS A 192 -8.29 4.52 -7.96
N PRO A 193 -9.22 5.44 -8.32
CA PRO A 193 -9.07 6.33 -9.47
C PRO A 193 -7.76 7.13 -9.49
N GLN A 194 -7.26 7.52 -8.32
CA GLN A 194 -5.98 8.23 -8.16
C GLN A 194 -4.74 7.47 -8.70
N PHE A 195 -4.84 6.15 -8.87
CA PHE A 195 -3.75 5.29 -9.34
C PHE A 195 -4.00 4.73 -10.75
N GLY A 196 -5.11 5.13 -11.39
CA GLY A 196 -5.54 4.62 -12.68
C GLY A 196 -6.35 3.34 -12.57
N SER A 197 -6.67 2.76 -13.73
CA SER A 197 -7.36 1.47 -13.88
C SER A 197 -6.56 0.61 -14.85
N PHE A 198 -6.29 -0.63 -14.46
CA PHE A 198 -5.61 -1.62 -15.32
C PHE A 198 -6.63 -2.52 -16.05
N SER A 199 -7.67 -1.91 -16.60
CA SER A 199 -8.67 -2.60 -17.43
C SER A 199 -8.21 -2.62 -18.89
N TRP A 200 -8.45 -3.72 -19.61
CA TRP A 200 -8.35 -3.74 -21.08
C TRP A 200 -9.62 -3.24 -21.76
N ARG A 201 -10.73 -3.16 -21.02
CA ARG A 201 -12.06 -2.83 -21.55
C ARG A 201 -12.42 -1.39 -21.23
N TYR A 202 -12.48 -0.57 -22.27
CA TYR A 202 -12.93 0.83 -22.24
C TYR A 202 -14.15 1.08 -23.16
N GLU A 203 -14.73 0.01 -23.72
CA GLU A 203 -15.88 0.07 -24.62
C GLU A 203 -15.58 0.86 -25.91
N ASP A 204 -14.34 0.72 -26.40
CA ASP A 204 -13.90 1.28 -27.66
C ASP A 204 -13.52 0.17 -28.68
N LYS A 205 -13.09 0.61 -29.87
CA LYS A 205 -12.75 -0.29 -30.99
C LYS A 205 -11.44 -1.08 -30.76
N ASP A 206 -10.63 -0.66 -29.79
CA ASP A 206 -9.31 -1.19 -29.52
C ASP A 206 -9.33 -2.22 -28.37
N ASP A 207 -10.47 -2.41 -27.67
CA ASP A 207 -10.64 -3.36 -26.56
C ASP A 207 -10.06 -4.77 -26.85
N ASP A 208 -10.38 -5.39 -27.98
CA ASP A 208 -9.88 -6.73 -28.35
C ASP A 208 -8.36 -6.73 -28.58
N LEU A 209 -7.83 -5.65 -29.19
CA LEU A 209 -6.40 -5.46 -29.41
C LEU A 209 -5.66 -5.27 -28.08
N VAL A 210 -6.21 -4.47 -27.18
CA VAL A 210 -5.65 -4.21 -25.84
C VAL A 210 -5.71 -5.47 -25.00
N LYS A 211 -6.80 -6.24 -25.05
CA LYS A 211 -6.93 -7.52 -24.34
C LYS A 211 -5.82 -8.50 -24.74
N GLU A 212 -5.57 -8.67 -26.04
CA GLU A 212 -4.47 -9.52 -26.51
C GLU A 212 -3.09 -8.98 -26.10
N ALA A 213 -2.89 -7.65 -26.13
CA ALA A 213 -1.65 -7.05 -25.65
C ALA A 213 -1.42 -7.27 -24.14
N TYR A 214 -2.49 -7.19 -23.34
CA TYR A 214 -2.46 -7.39 -21.89
C TYR A 214 -2.14 -8.83 -21.49
N ARG A 215 -2.28 -9.80 -22.40
CA ARG A 215 -1.77 -11.17 -22.22
C ARG A 215 -0.29 -11.22 -21.86
N SER A 216 0.48 -10.21 -22.29
CA SER A 216 1.92 -10.14 -21.99
C SER A 216 2.22 -9.33 -20.73
N VAL A 217 1.21 -8.85 -19.99
CA VAL A 217 1.36 -7.98 -18.82
C VAL A 217 1.18 -8.78 -17.54
N LEU A 218 2.18 -8.71 -16.66
CA LEU A 218 2.03 -9.12 -15.27
C LEU A 218 1.59 -7.92 -14.44
N LEU A 219 0.44 -8.04 -13.77
CA LEU A 219 -0.07 -7.00 -12.88
C LEU A 219 0.28 -7.33 -11.43
N LEU A 220 1.20 -6.58 -10.86
CA LEU A 220 1.60 -6.69 -9.47
C LEU A 220 0.70 -5.82 -8.59
N GLY A 221 0.23 -6.36 -7.47
CA GLY A 221 -0.59 -5.58 -6.56
C GLY A 221 -0.85 -6.27 -5.24
N PRO A 222 -1.71 -5.68 -4.39
CA PRO A 222 -2.05 -6.26 -3.11
C PRO A 222 -2.99 -7.45 -3.27
N ASP A 223 -2.90 -8.38 -2.33
CA ASP A 223 -3.95 -9.36 -2.12
C ASP A 223 -5.24 -8.70 -1.59
N GLU A 224 -6.38 -9.34 -1.83
CA GLU A 224 -7.69 -8.81 -1.40
C GLU A 224 -7.81 -8.67 0.12
N SER A 225 -7.01 -9.40 0.91
CA SER A 225 -6.98 -9.27 2.38
C SER A 225 -6.64 -7.87 2.88
N MET A 226 -6.12 -6.96 2.05
CA MET A 226 -5.95 -5.56 2.44
C MET A 226 -7.31 -4.86 2.72
N TYR A 227 -8.40 -5.37 2.15
CA TYR A 227 -9.75 -4.81 2.27
C TYR A 227 -10.57 -5.49 3.37
N ASP A 228 -10.02 -6.50 4.04
CA ASP A 228 -10.70 -7.24 5.11
C ASP A 228 -11.19 -6.31 6.22
N ILE A 229 -12.47 -6.43 6.55
CA ILE A 229 -13.14 -5.65 7.59
C ILE A 229 -14.19 -6.51 8.29
N PRO A 230 -14.57 -6.17 9.54
CA PRO A 230 -15.61 -6.90 10.26
C PRO A 230 -16.96 -6.98 9.52
N SER A 231 -17.31 -5.93 8.78
CA SER A 231 -18.57 -5.84 8.04
C SER A 231 -18.54 -4.75 6.99
N VAL A 232 -19.05 -5.04 5.79
CA VAL A 232 -19.23 -4.06 4.71
C VAL A 232 -20.13 -2.87 5.10
N LYS A 233 -20.94 -3.01 6.14
CA LYS A 233 -21.77 -1.90 6.68
C LYS A 233 -20.91 -0.76 7.23
N LEU A 234 -19.72 -1.06 7.76
CA LEU A 234 -18.80 -0.04 8.28
C LEU A 234 -18.34 0.91 7.17
N ILE A 235 -18.07 0.40 5.97
CA ILE A 235 -17.70 1.26 4.83
C ILE A 235 -18.79 2.28 4.54
N GLN A 236 -20.06 1.84 4.52
CA GLN A 236 -21.17 2.74 4.25
C GLN A 236 -21.37 3.73 5.40
N GLU A 237 -21.27 3.28 6.65
CA GLU A 237 -21.31 4.16 7.81
C GLU A 237 -20.22 5.25 7.74
N TRP A 238 -18.98 4.88 7.37
CA TRP A 238 -17.89 5.84 7.25
C TRP A 238 -18.17 6.87 6.15
N LYS A 239 -18.66 6.44 4.99
CA LYS A 239 -19.05 7.35 3.89
C LYS A 239 -20.17 8.30 4.32
N ASP A 240 -21.19 7.82 5.02
CA ASP A 240 -22.29 8.63 5.52
C ASP A 240 -21.87 9.63 6.60
N ARG A 241 -21.00 9.20 7.52
CA ARG A 241 -20.38 10.09 8.51
C ARG A 241 -19.52 11.15 7.83
N THR A 242 -18.72 10.77 6.83
CA THR A 242 -17.92 11.72 6.06
C THR A 242 -18.79 12.79 5.42
N ARG A 243 -19.88 12.37 4.75
CA ARG A 243 -20.86 13.26 4.13
C ARG A 243 -21.49 14.21 5.15
N THR A 244 -21.92 13.69 6.29
CA THR A 244 -22.67 14.45 7.29
C THR A 244 -21.79 15.41 8.09
N LEU A 245 -20.58 14.97 8.48
CA LEU A 245 -19.70 15.73 9.37
C LEU A 245 -18.77 16.70 8.63
N TYR A 246 -18.39 16.38 7.39
CA TYR A 246 -17.38 17.15 6.64
C TYR A 246 -17.89 17.70 5.31
N ASN A 247 -19.16 17.47 4.95
CA ASN A 247 -19.74 17.91 3.68
C ASN A 247 -18.90 17.47 2.46
N PHE A 248 -18.40 16.23 2.50
CA PHE A 248 -17.57 15.64 1.46
C PHE A 248 -18.07 14.22 1.15
N THR A 249 -17.99 13.80 -0.11
CA THR A 249 -18.45 12.47 -0.55
C THR A 249 -17.39 11.80 -1.39
N TYR A 250 -17.24 10.49 -1.21
CA TYR A 250 -16.39 9.65 -2.04
C TYR A 250 -17.06 8.30 -2.26
N THR A 251 -16.80 7.70 -3.43
CA THR A 251 -17.41 6.43 -3.84
C THR A 251 -16.47 5.26 -3.62
N ASP A 252 -15.17 5.49 -3.70
CA ASP A 252 -14.16 4.43 -3.70
C ASP A 252 -13.97 3.82 -2.31
N ASN A 253 -13.68 2.53 -2.27
CA ASN A 253 -13.30 1.85 -1.04
C ASN A 253 -11.79 1.98 -0.87
N ASN A 254 -11.36 2.99 -0.13
CA ASN A 254 -9.95 3.25 0.07
C ASN A 254 -9.38 2.40 1.24
N PRO A 255 -8.43 1.48 1.00
CA PRO A 255 -7.81 0.64 2.04
C PRO A 255 -7.15 1.42 3.18
N TYR A 256 -6.75 2.67 2.97
CA TYR A 256 -6.22 3.51 4.06
C TYR A 256 -7.27 3.79 5.16
N VAL A 257 -8.55 3.84 4.80
CA VAL A 257 -9.65 3.97 5.77
C VAL A 257 -9.78 2.69 6.61
N VAL A 258 -9.70 1.52 5.96
CA VAL A 258 -9.65 0.21 6.62
C VAL A 258 -8.43 0.08 7.53
N ALA A 259 -7.26 0.52 7.06
CA ALA A 259 -6.02 0.52 7.84
C ALA A 259 -6.12 1.42 9.08
N SER A 260 -6.89 2.51 9.01
CA SER A 260 -7.12 3.44 10.13
C SER A 260 -7.94 2.78 11.24
N TYR A 261 -9.06 2.16 10.89
CA TYR A 261 -9.84 1.35 11.83
C TYR A 261 -8.99 0.24 12.45
N THR A 262 -8.28 -0.48 11.59
CA THR A 262 -7.48 -1.66 11.94
C THR A 262 -6.30 -1.30 12.85
N SER A 263 -5.69 -0.13 12.70
CA SER A 263 -4.59 0.34 13.55
C SER A 263 -5.03 0.55 15.00
N VAL A 264 -6.24 1.08 15.22
CA VAL A 264 -6.82 1.25 16.55
C VAL A 264 -7.18 -0.10 17.17
N MET A 265 -7.78 -1.00 16.40
CA MET A 265 -8.10 -2.35 16.88
C MET A 265 -6.85 -3.16 17.24
N MET A 266 -5.78 -3.05 16.44
CA MET A 266 -4.48 -3.63 16.73
C MET A 266 -3.87 -3.08 18.02
N PHE A 267 -3.93 -1.76 18.24
CA PHE A 267 -3.49 -1.13 19.48
C PHE A 267 -4.27 -1.67 20.70
N GLY A 268 -5.60 -1.75 20.62
CA GLY A 268 -6.42 -2.25 21.71
C GLY A 268 -6.14 -3.71 22.07
N ALA A 269 -5.92 -4.56 21.06
CA ALA A 269 -5.51 -5.95 21.28
C ALA A 269 -4.17 -6.04 22.02
N LEU A 270 -3.17 -5.26 21.59
CA LEU A 270 -1.86 -5.21 22.25
C LEU A 270 -1.95 -4.70 23.69
N LEU A 271 -2.75 -3.65 23.92
CA LEU A 271 -2.90 -3.06 25.24
C LEU A 271 -3.59 -4.02 26.21
N ASN A 272 -4.66 -4.68 25.78
CA ASN A 272 -5.36 -5.69 26.56
C ASN A 272 -4.40 -6.78 27.07
N GLU A 273 -3.61 -7.37 26.16
CA GLU A 273 -2.60 -8.37 26.53
C GLU A 273 -1.54 -7.82 27.49
N THR A 274 -1.11 -6.58 27.26
CA THR A 274 -0.07 -5.96 28.08
C THR A 274 -0.56 -5.69 29.50
N LEU A 275 -1.83 -5.30 29.66
CA LEU A 275 -2.46 -5.08 30.97
C LEU A 275 -2.83 -6.38 31.69
N ALA A 276 -3.15 -7.44 30.94
CA ALA A 276 -3.43 -8.76 31.52
C ALA A 276 -2.19 -9.48 32.05
N GLY A 277 -1.00 -9.17 31.52
CA GLY A 277 0.27 -9.72 31.99
C GLY A 277 0.78 -9.06 33.28
N SER A 278 1.73 -9.72 33.97
CA SER A 278 2.47 -9.15 35.12
C SER A 278 3.42 -7.98 34.77
N MET A 279 3.19 -7.33 33.62
CA MET A 279 4.03 -6.32 32.96
C MET A 279 3.34 -4.95 32.85
N SER A 280 2.43 -4.61 33.76
CA SER A 280 1.89 -3.25 33.86
C SER A 280 3.00 -2.19 34.04
N THR A 281 4.18 -2.60 34.51
CA THR A 281 5.41 -1.80 34.52
C THR A 281 5.87 -1.47 33.10
N GLY A 282 5.83 -0.19 32.74
CA GLY A 282 6.35 0.31 31.47
C GLY A 282 5.31 0.50 30.36
N VAL A 283 4.02 0.29 30.62
CA VAL A 283 2.93 0.59 29.67
C VAL A 283 2.95 2.06 29.24
N GLN A 284 3.42 2.97 30.08
CA GLN A 284 3.54 4.39 29.76
C GLN A 284 4.73 4.71 28.83
N ASN A 285 5.67 3.77 28.68
CA ASN A 285 6.84 3.97 27.82
C ASN A 285 6.51 3.47 26.41
N GLY A 286 6.31 4.41 25.49
CA GLY A 286 6.01 4.17 24.09
C GLY A 286 7.06 3.34 23.36
N ILE A 287 8.34 3.39 23.77
CA ILE A 287 9.39 2.52 23.21
C ILE A 287 9.13 1.07 23.60
N THR A 288 8.76 0.84 24.85
CA THR A 288 8.43 -0.49 25.36
C THR A 288 7.17 -1.02 24.69
N LEU A 289 6.12 -0.19 24.54
CA LEU A 289 4.92 -0.58 23.80
C LEU A 289 5.23 -0.86 22.33
N ALA A 290 5.96 0.01 21.64
CA ALA A 290 6.31 -0.17 20.22
C ALA A 290 7.09 -1.47 20.01
N SER A 291 8.01 -1.83 20.91
CA SER A 291 8.77 -3.08 20.82
C SER A 291 7.89 -4.34 20.82
N LYS A 292 6.71 -4.28 21.45
CA LYS A 292 5.74 -5.40 21.50
C LYS A 292 4.96 -5.59 20.19
N PHE A 293 5.03 -4.62 19.27
CA PHE A 293 4.49 -4.78 17.91
C PHE A 293 5.49 -5.44 16.95
N LEU A 294 6.80 -5.39 17.22
CA LEU A 294 7.81 -5.74 16.23
C LEU A 294 7.89 -7.25 15.98
N ASN A 295 8.13 -7.62 14.71
CA ASN A 295 8.22 -9.01 14.26
C ASN A 295 7.05 -9.88 14.71
N ARG A 296 5.85 -9.31 14.71
CA ARG A 296 4.67 -9.91 15.31
C ARG A 296 3.49 -9.93 14.35
N THR A 297 2.74 -11.03 14.39
CA THR A 297 1.43 -11.14 13.77
C THR A 297 0.33 -10.87 14.81
N PHE A 298 -0.62 -10.02 14.46
CA PHE A 298 -1.86 -9.78 15.19
C PHE A 298 -3.01 -10.44 14.43
N ASP A 299 -3.84 -11.18 15.16
CA ASP A 299 -5.09 -11.75 14.65
C ASP A 299 -6.26 -10.93 15.21
N LEU A 300 -7.00 -10.25 14.34
CA LEU A 300 -8.13 -9.41 14.72
C LEU A 300 -9.48 -10.06 14.41
N SER A 301 -9.55 -11.39 14.22
CA SER A 301 -10.72 -12.19 13.82
C SER A 301 -11.21 -12.01 12.39
N TYR A 302 -11.11 -10.80 11.82
CA TYR A 302 -11.47 -10.52 10.42
C TYR A 302 -10.26 -10.43 9.50
N THR A 303 -9.06 -10.24 10.05
CA THR A 303 -7.82 -10.17 9.26
C THR A 303 -6.61 -10.46 10.14
N THR A 304 -5.46 -10.70 9.49
CA THR A 304 -4.16 -10.84 10.14
C THR A 304 -3.20 -9.74 9.69
N ILE A 305 -2.52 -9.11 10.64
CA ILE A 305 -1.58 -8.02 10.39
C ILE A 305 -0.21 -8.46 10.84
N PHE A 306 0.81 -8.33 9.98
CA PHE A 306 2.18 -8.55 10.37
C PHE A 306 2.94 -7.22 10.40
N ILE A 307 3.52 -6.89 11.54
CA ILE A 307 4.44 -5.76 11.69
C ILE A 307 5.87 -6.31 11.72
N ASP A 308 6.72 -5.79 10.84
CA ASP A 308 8.11 -6.24 10.73
C ASP A 308 9.03 -5.60 11.78
N GLY A 309 10.31 -5.99 11.77
CA GLY A 309 11.30 -5.50 12.74
C GLY A 309 11.62 -4.01 12.66
N SER A 310 11.24 -3.33 11.56
CA SER A 310 11.34 -1.89 11.42
C SER A 310 10.10 -1.16 11.97
N GLY A 311 9.04 -1.88 12.32
CA GLY A 311 7.77 -1.31 12.77
C GLY A 311 6.83 -0.95 11.62
N GLU A 312 7.07 -1.46 10.41
CA GLU A 312 6.16 -1.30 9.28
C GLU A 312 5.27 -2.53 9.12
N ARG A 313 3.98 -2.30 8.82
CA ARG A 313 3.08 -3.36 8.37
C ARG A 313 3.53 -3.88 7.00
N ARG A 314 3.57 -5.19 6.86
CA ARG A 314 3.67 -5.86 5.56
C ARG A 314 2.31 -6.42 5.15
N THR A 315 1.99 -6.27 3.88
CA THR A 315 0.76 -6.75 3.25
C THR A 315 1.10 -7.92 2.33
N ASP A 316 0.16 -8.84 2.18
CA ASP A 316 0.26 -9.92 1.19
C ASP A 316 0.18 -9.31 -0.22
N LEU A 317 1.11 -9.65 -1.11
CA LEU A 317 1.17 -9.14 -2.49
C LEU A 317 1.03 -10.28 -3.48
N VAL A 318 0.43 -10.01 -4.63
CA VAL A 318 0.19 -11.00 -5.69
C VAL A 318 0.76 -10.55 -7.03
N VAL A 319 1.19 -11.54 -7.82
CA VAL A 319 1.46 -11.38 -9.25
C VAL A 319 0.27 -11.94 -9.98
N ARG A 320 -0.44 -11.07 -10.71
CA ARG A 320 -1.60 -11.44 -11.51
C ARG A 320 -1.23 -11.52 -12.99
N ASP A 321 -1.92 -12.39 -13.69
CA ASP A 321 -1.82 -12.62 -15.13
C ASP A 321 -3.24 -12.60 -15.73
N LEU A 322 -3.38 -12.10 -16.95
CA LEU A 322 -4.69 -11.97 -17.59
C LEU A 322 -5.13 -13.32 -18.16
N ASP A 323 -6.24 -13.87 -17.66
CA ASP A 323 -6.92 -14.94 -18.35
C ASP A 323 -7.67 -14.36 -19.56
N ILE A 324 -7.22 -14.70 -20.76
CA ILE A 324 -7.80 -14.18 -22.02
C ILE A 324 -9.23 -14.65 -22.23
N SER A 325 -9.62 -15.82 -21.72
CA SER A 325 -10.97 -16.34 -21.88
C SER A 325 -12.00 -15.51 -21.10
N THR A 326 -11.67 -15.18 -19.85
CA THR A 326 -12.55 -14.40 -18.96
C THR A 326 -12.30 -12.89 -19.07
N GLY A 327 -11.10 -12.49 -19.47
CA GLY A 327 -10.63 -11.10 -19.42
C GLY A 327 -10.34 -10.61 -18.00
N ILE A 328 -10.08 -11.50 -17.05
CA ILE A 328 -9.85 -11.14 -15.64
C ILE A 328 -8.39 -11.39 -15.28
N PHE A 329 -7.77 -10.46 -14.57
CA PHE A 329 -6.45 -10.66 -13.98
C PHE A 329 -6.54 -11.57 -12.76
N GLU A 330 -5.98 -12.77 -12.88
CA GLU A 330 -6.02 -13.78 -11.82
C GLU A 330 -4.67 -13.89 -11.09
N PRO A 331 -4.66 -14.09 -9.76
CA PRO A 331 -3.43 -14.27 -9.01
C PRO A 331 -2.74 -15.60 -9.37
N LYS A 332 -1.50 -15.54 -9.85
CA LYS A 332 -0.67 -16.72 -10.17
C LYS A 332 0.46 -16.96 -9.18
N LEU A 333 0.97 -15.91 -8.54
CA LEU A 333 1.96 -16.01 -7.46
C LEU A 333 1.55 -15.15 -6.26
N LEU A 334 1.76 -15.66 -5.05
CA LEU A 334 1.52 -14.95 -3.78
C LEU A 334 2.84 -14.77 -3.03
N LEU A 335 3.12 -13.55 -2.61
CA LEU A 335 4.15 -13.20 -1.65
C LEU A 335 3.49 -12.89 -0.30
N SER A 336 3.52 -13.86 0.62
CA SER A 336 2.98 -13.65 1.95
C SER A 336 3.83 -12.65 2.76
N LYS A 337 3.17 -11.79 3.55
CA LYS A 337 3.74 -10.72 4.38
C LYS A 337 4.88 -11.13 5.31
N ASN A 338 4.88 -12.39 5.76
CA ASN A 338 5.89 -12.97 6.65
C ASN A 338 6.86 -13.96 5.97
N LYS A 339 6.80 -14.11 4.64
CA LYS A 339 7.64 -15.07 3.88
C LYS A 339 8.61 -14.37 2.95
N ASN A 340 9.68 -15.09 2.59
CA ASN A 340 10.73 -14.66 1.67
C ASN A 340 10.73 -15.35 0.30
N ALA A 341 9.62 -15.98 -0.07
CA ALA A 341 9.49 -16.69 -1.33
C ALA A 341 8.04 -16.65 -1.83
N PHE A 342 7.89 -16.79 -3.15
CA PHE A 342 6.58 -16.92 -3.77
C PHE A 342 5.97 -18.29 -3.52
N GLN A 343 4.70 -18.27 -3.12
CA GLN A 343 3.81 -19.41 -3.27
C GLN A 343 3.22 -19.38 -4.69
N ARG A 344 3.30 -20.50 -5.41
CA ARG A 344 2.62 -20.67 -6.69
C ARG A 344 1.13 -20.90 -6.43
N LEU A 345 0.29 -20.11 -7.07
CA LEU A 345 -1.17 -20.24 -7.06
C LEU A 345 -1.69 -20.80 -8.40
N GLY A 346 -0.97 -20.50 -9.48
CA GLY A 346 -1.29 -21.00 -10.82
C GLY A 346 -0.12 -20.81 -11.78
N ASP A 347 -0.40 -21.05 -13.05
CA ASP A 347 0.56 -20.93 -14.14
C ASP A 347 0.36 -19.59 -14.83
N ILE A 348 1.49 -18.95 -15.16
CA ILE A 348 1.51 -17.72 -15.97
C ILE A 348 1.50 -18.13 -17.43
N ASP A 349 0.60 -17.54 -18.22
CA ASP A 349 0.63 -17.60 -19.68
C ASP A 349 1.64 -16.58 -20.19
N TRP A 350 2.78 -17.06 -20.67
CA TRP A 350 3.87 -16.23 -21.18
C TRP A 350 3.68 -15.79 -22.62
N SER A 351 2.52 -16.09 -23.23
CA SER A 351 2.16 -15.79 -24.63
C SER A 351 3.15 -16.29 -25.70
N SER A 352 4.20 -16.99 -25.29
CA SER A 352 5.26 -17.51 -26.15
C SER A 352 4.91 -18.90 -26.65
N ARG A 353 5.47 -19.31 -27.81
CA ARG A 353 5.20 -20.63 -28.41
C ARG A 353 5.51 -21.81 -27.48
N LEU A 354 6.51 -21.64 -26.61
CA LEU A 354 6.93 -22.66 -25.64
C LEU A 354 6.32 -22.43 -24.25
N ASN A 355 5.52 -21.38 -24.09
CA ASN A 355 4.98 -20.91 -22.82
C ASN A 355 6.03 -20.80 -21.71
N ILE A 356 7.19 -20.24 -22.06
CA ILE A 356 8.30 -19.99 -21.14
C ILE A 356 8.47 -18.49 -20.90
N PRO A 357 8.97 -18.08 -19.72
CA PRO A 357 9.31 -16.69 -19.46
C PRO A 357 10.26 -16.13 -20.52
N PRO A 358 10.07 -14.88 -20.97
CA PRO A 358 11.00 -14.25 -21.89
C PRO A 358 12.42 -14.23 -21.29
N PRO A 359 13.47 -14.41 -22.11
CA PRO A 359 14.84 -14.27 -21.65
C PRO A 359 15.11 -12.83 -21.23
N ASN A 360 16.14 -12.64 -20.38
CA ASN A 360 16.56 -11.30 -19.97
C ASN A 360 16.88 -10.37 -21.15
N GLU A 361 17.53 -10.91 -22.18
CA GLU A 361 17.98 -10.16 -23.35
C GLU A 361 17.46 -10.84 -24.63
N PRO A 362 17.05 -10.06 -25.65
CA PRO A 362 16.70 -10.60 -26.96
C PRO A 362 17.79 -11.48 -27.55
N GLU A 363 17.40 -12.38 -28.44
CA GLU A 363 18.31 -13.34 -29.04
C GLU A 363 19.55 -12.68 -29.67
N CYS A 364 19.37 -11.56 -30.37
CA CYS A 364 20.45 -10.83 -31.06
C CYS A 364 21.00 -9.64 -30.25
N GLY A 365 20.62 -9.51 -28.98
CA GLY A 365 20.96 -8.36 -28.15
C GLY A 365 20.10 -7.14 -28.45
N TYR A 366 20.06 -6.18 -27.52
CA TYR A 366 19.19 -5.00 -27.62
C TYR A 366 19.50 -4.08 -28.82
N ARG A 367 20.73 -4.15 -29.35
CA ARG A 367 21.20 -3.33 -30.47
C ARG A 367 21.66 -4.18 -31.66
N ASP A 368 21.17 -5.41 -31.79
CA ASP A 368 21.58 -6.37 -32.82
C ASP A 368 23.12 -6.61 -32.83
N ASN A 369 23.72 -6.58 -31.64
CA ASN A 369 25.16 -6.60 -31.44
C ASN A 369 25.68 -7.91 -30.83
N ARG A 370 24.82 -8.92 -30.66
CA ARG A 370 25.24 -10.20 -30.09
C ARG A 370 26.01 -11.02 -31.12
N VAL A 371 27.28 -11.29 -30.81
CA VAL A 371 28.16 -12.08 -31.68
C VAL A 371 27.54 -13.44 -32.03
N GLY A 372 27.45 -13.72 -33.33
CA GLY A 372 26.93 -15.00 -33.84
C GLY A 372 25.41 -15.08 -33.98
N LYS A 373 24.66 -14.02 -33.65
CA LYS A 373 23.19 -13.94 -33.83
C LYS A 373 22.82 -12.62 -34.50
N SER A 374 22.17 -12.69 -35.67
CA SER A 374 21.73 -11.52 -36.45
C SER A 374 20.21 -11.52 -36.55
N CYS A 375 19.57 -10.45 -36.10
CA CYS A 375 18.14 -10.22 -36.23
C CYS A 375 17.83 -9.24 -37.38
N SER A 376 18.87 -8.86 -38.13
CA SER A 376 18.84 -7.93 -39.25
C SER A 376 17.98 -8.46 -40.42
N GLN A 377 16.74 -7.95 -40.46
CA GLN A 377 15.79 -7.80 -41.58
C GLN A 377 15.41 -9.01 -42.44
N GLY A 378 14.36 -9.71 -42.03
CA GLY A 378 13.45 -10.33 -42.98
C GLY A 378 12.58 -9.27 -43.65
N GLY A 379 12.83 -8.96 -44.94
CA GLY A 379 11.81 -8.30 -45.76
C GLY A 379 12.22 -7.27 -46.83
N THR A 380 13.34 -7.38 -47.54
CA THR A 380 13.61 -6.51 -48.73
C THR A 380 14.34 -7.19 -49.89
N THR A 381 14.39 -8.52 -49.99
CA THR A 381 15.00 -9.20 -51.16
C THR A 381 14.03 -9.44 -52.33
N ASN A 382 12.71 -9.42 -52.11
CA ASN A 382 11.72 -9.69 -53.17
C ASN A 382 11.31 -8.47 -54.01
N LEU A 383 11.54 -7.24 -53.54
CA LEU A 383 11.21 -6.02 -54.30
C LEU A 383 12.27 -5.67 -55.36
N ILE A 384 13.55 -5.95 -55.08
CA ILE A 384 14.65 -5.63 -56.00
C ILE A 384 14.65 -6.59 -57.21
N ALA A 385 14.31 -7.86 -57.00
CA ALA A 385 14.17 -8.83 -58.09
C ALA A 385 13.02 -8.46 -59.06
N GLY A 386 11.87 -8.00 -58.53
CA GLY A 386 10.73 -7.58 -59.34
C GLY A 386 11.00 -6.34 -60.20
N VAL A 387 11.69 -5.33 -59.65
CA VAL A 387 12.04 -4.10 -60.38
C VAL A 387 13.08 -4.37 -61.48
N MET A 388 14.04 -5.28 -61.24
CA MET A 388 15.03 -5.67 -62.25
C MET A 388 14.43 -6.44 -63.41
N VAL A 389 13.44 -7.32 -63.16
CA VAL A 389 12.72 -8.06 -64.21
C VAL A 389 11.88 -7.11 -65.08
N ILE A 390 11.22 -6.11 -64.47
CA ILE A 390 10.43 -5.12 -65.21
C ILE A 390 11.32 -4.20 -66.05
N LEU A 391 12.49 -3.79 -65.54
CA LEU A 391 13.45 -2.99 -66.30
C LEU A 391 14.08 -3.77 -67.46
N LEU A 392 14.41 -5.05 -67.26
CA LEU A 392 14.89 -5.92 -68.34
C LEU A 392 13.80 -6.16 -69.40
N ALA A 393 12.55 -6.38 -69.00
CA ALA A 393 11.44 -6.55 -69.93
C ALA A 393 11.17 -5.27 -70.75
N THR A 394 11.23 -4.08 -70.13
CA THR A 394 11.05 -2.81 -70.85
C THR A 394 12.19 -2.53 -71.82
N VAL A 395 13.45 -2.82 -71.44
CA VAL A 395 14.61 -2.67 -72.34
C VAL A 395 14.51 -3.63 -73.54
N VAL A 396 14.08 -4.88 -73.32
CA VAL A 396 13.88 -5.86 -74.41
C VAL A 396 12.74 -5.43 -75.33
N CYS A 397 11.62 -4.94 -74.80
CA CYS A 397 10.50 -4.44 -75.60
C CYS A 397 10.88 -3.19 -76.43
N VAL A 398 11.64 -2.26 -75.86
CA VAL A 398 12.11 -1.07 -76.59
C VAL A 398 13.12 -1.46 -77.67
N ALA A 399 14.05 -2.38 -77.38
CA ALA A 399 15.01 -2.86 -78.37
C ALA A 399 14.35 -3.63 -79.53
N ALA A 400 13.24 -4.33 -79.25
CA ALA A 400 12.45 -5.02 -80.28
C ALA A 400 11.59 -4.06 -81.13
N TRP A 401 11.26 -2.87 -80.61
CA TRP A 401 10.49 -1.85 -81.33
C TRP A 401 11.36 -0.95 -82.23
N VAL A 402 12.67 -0.87 -81.95
CA VAL A 402 13.64 -0.04 -82.68
C VAL A 402 14.38 -0.83 -83.79
N ARG A 403 14.04 -2.10 -84.00
CA ARG A 403 14.41 -2.90 -85.18
C ARG A 403 13.22 -3.06 -86.09
#